data_AF-A0A350EUE9-F1
#
_entry.id   AF-A0A350EUE9-F1
#
_cell.length_a   1.000
_cell.length_b   1.000
_cell.length_c   1.000
_cell.angle_alpha   90.00
_cell.angle_beta   90.00
_cell.angle_gamma   90.00
#
_symmetry.space_group_name_H-M   'P 1'
#
loop_
_entity.id
_entity.type
_entity.pdbx_description
1 polymer ?
#
loop_
_entity_poly.entity_id
_entity_poly.type
_entity_poly.pdbx_seq_one_letter_code
_entity_poly.pdbx_strand_id
1 'polypeptide(L)'
;MSNGIAVPGFLLEMDFQFVSNNRDNLERLGVFLEARYAYQTTGVEKHGWRRWCLNGKTGEIPITEDILLHWALDMFDRGFNHDAELQGYGGLCDPKHLRHPELATPDEEMQFTRGMEAYERGNRIGALIAWTHVISINPSNDSAFYSRAIVRADLRNFHGAMQDYDRAIELDPVYWSAWENRACLRDDMGDHAGAITDHTHVIASVRDGSEAQTLAYANRGNAKLRLGDREGACADWNKAKELGAEDVQDRLDKYCVQSNCADG
;
A
#
# COMPACT_ATOMS: atom_id res chain seq x y z
N MET A 1 -7.17 30.22 -22.20
CA MET A 1 -7.88 28.93 -22.24
C MET A 1 -6.87 27.90 -21.75
N SER A 2 -7.04 27.44 -20.51
CA SER A 2 -6.12 26.53 -19.84
C SER A 2 -6.25 25.14 -20.47
N ASN A 3 -5.23 24.71 -21.22
CA ASN A 3 -5.08 23.31 -21.62
C ASN A 3 -4.42 22.51 -20.47
N GLY A 4 -4.98 22.62 -19.27
CA GLY A 4 -4.61 21.77 -18.15
C GLY A 4 -5.15 20.37 -18.42
N ILE A 5 -4.27 19.37 -18.43
CA ILE A 5 -4.65 17.96 -18.40
C ILE A 5 -5.51 17.81 -17.14
N ALA A 6 -6.78 17.40 -17.24
CA ALA A 6 -7.59 17.16 -16.06
C ALA A 6 -7.36 15.71 -15.62
N VAL A 7 -7.16 15.47 -14.31
CA VAL A 7 -7.36 14.12 -13.79
C VAL A 7 -8.83 13.76 -14.05
N PRO A 8 -9.14 12.59 -14.64
CA PRO A 8 -10.53 12.21 -14.84
C PRO A 8 -11.20 12.19 -13.46
N GLY A 9 -12.26 12.99 -13.26
CA GLY A 9 -12.97 13.08 -11.99
C GLY A 9 -13.39 14.51 -11.63
N PHE A 10 -14.39 14.62 -10.75
CA PHE A 10 -14.79 15.87 -10.11
C PHE A 10 -14.45 15.81 -8.62
N LEU A 11 -14.19 16.96 -8.00
CA LEU A 11 -13.95 17.07 -6.57
C LEU A 11 -15.27 17.07 -5.82
N LEU A 12 -15.37 16.21 -4.81
CA LEU A 12 -16.53 16.10 -3.93
C LEU A 12 -16.09 16.04 -2.47
N GLU A 13 -16.82 16.73 -1.61
CA GLU A 13 -16.81 16.51 -0.17
C GLU A 13 -17.92 15.51 0.16
N MET A 14 -17.59 14.48 0.93
CA MET A 14 -18.55 13.45 1.35
C MET A 14 -18.80 13.56 2.84
N ASP A 15 -20.06 13.50 3.24
CA ASP A 15 -20.44 13.16 4.60
C ASP A 15 -20.05 11.71 4.88
N PHE A 16 -19.62 11.43 6.11
CA PHE A 16 -19.36 10.08 6.61
C PHE A 16 -19.98 9.87 7.99
N GLN A 17 -20.27 8.61 8.31
CA GLN A 17 -20.83 8.20 9.59
C GLN A 17 -20.13 6.94 10.12
N PHE A 18 -19.55 7.05 11.30
CA PHE A 18 -19.07 5.91 12.09
C PHE A 18 -19.91 5.70 13.33
N VAL A 19 -20.12 4.43 13.71
CA VAL A 19 -20.73 4.09 15.00
C VAL A 19 -19.87 3.17 15.82
N SER A 20 -20.02 3.25 17.13
CA SER A 20 -19.40 2.34 18.08
C SER A 20 -20.27 2.22 19.33
N ASN A 21 -20.11 1.14 20.08
CA ASN A 21 -20.65 1.02 21.43
C ASN A 21 -19.80 1.78 22.47
N ASN A 22 -18.62 2.28 22.07
CA ASN A 22 -17.67 3.00 22.90
C ASN A 22 -17.45 4.43 22.35
N ARG A 23 -17.71 5.42 23.20
CA ARG A 23 -17.57 6.84 22.84
C ARG A 23 -16.11 7.23 22.60
N ASP A 24 -15.21 6.78 23.47
CA ASP A 24 -13.79 7.17 23.46
C ASP A 24 -13.09 6.64 22.20
N ASN A 25 -13.56 5.53 21.64
CA ASN A 25 -13.12 4.99 20.36
C ASN A 25 -13.40 5.97 19.22
N LEU A 26 -14.62 6.50 19.17
CA LEU A 26 -15.02 7.47 18.15
C LEU A 26 -14.33 8.83 18.33
N GLU A 27 -14.09 9.27 19.57
CA GLU A 27 -13.35 10.50 19.82
C GLU A 27 -11.89 10.37 19.34
N ARG A 28 -11.24 9.23 19.60
CA ARG A 28 -9.89 8.93 19.08
C ARG A 28 -9.87 8.84 17.55
N LEU A 29 -10.86 8.16 16.95
CA LEU A 29 -11.00 8.10 15.49
C LEU A 29 -11.18 9.50 14.89
N GLY A 30 -12.00 10.36 15.50
CA GLY A 30 -12.21 11.73 15.04
C GLY A 30 -10.93 12.55 15.03
N VAL A 31 -10.19 12.55 16.15
CA VAL A 31 -8.88 13.23 16.25
C VAL A 31 -7.90 12.68 15.21
N PHE A 32 -7.88 11.36 15.01
CA PHE A 32 -7.02 10.73 14.03
C PHE A 32 -7.36 11.14 12.59
N LEU A 33 -8.66 11.20 12.25
CA LEU A 33 -9.12 11.64 10.93
C LEU A 33 -8.74 13.10 10.71
N GLU A 34 -9.01 14.02 11.64
CA GLU A 34 -8.66 15.44 11.48
C GLU A 34 -7.14 15.69 11.41
N ALA A 35 -6.34 14.90 12.13
CA ALA A 35 -4.89 15.08 12.15
C ALA A 35 -4.19 14.59 10.87
N ARG A 36 -4.71 13.54 10.24
CA ARG A 36 -4.06 12.87 9.10
C ARG A 36 -4.76 13.14 7.77
N TYR A 37 -6.05 13.45 7.85
CA TYR A 37 -6.92 13.75 6.73
C TYR A 37 -7.43 15.16 6.89
N ALA A 38 -7.66 15.86 5.78
CA ALA A 38 -8.28 17.19 5.80
C ALA A 38 -9.80 17.11 6.13
N TYR A 39 -10.17 16.29 7.11
CA TYR A 39 -11.55 15.98 7.47
C TYR A 39 -12.02 16.92 8.58
N GLN A 40 -13.32 17.08 8.68
CA GLN A 40 -13.97 17.88 9.70
C GLN A 40 -14.98 17.01 10.42
N THR A 41 -14.88 16.86 11.74
CA THR A 41 -15.87 16.10 12.52
C THR A 41 -16.89 17.01 13.19
N THR A 42 -18.10 16.50 13.41
CA THR A 42 -19.18 17.23 14.12
C THR A 42 -19.24 16.87 15.61
N GLY A 43 -18.25 16.13 16.13
CA GLY A 43 -18.28 15.55 17.49
C GLY A 43 -19.06 14.24 17.59
N VAL A 44 -18.94 13.59 18.77
CA VAL A 44 -19.56 12.28 19.04
C VAL A 44 -20.88 12.46 19.77
N GLU A 45 -21.96 11.96 19.16
CA GLU A 45 -23.32 12.07 19.67
C GLU A 45 -23.92 10.71 20.00
N LYS A 46 -24.95 10.70 20.86
CA LYS A 46 -25.64 9.47 21.25
C LYS A 46 -26.51 8.98 20.08
N HIS A 47 -26.36 7.72 19.70
CA HIS A 47 -27.05 7.12 18.56
C HIS A 47 -27.83 5.86 18.96
N GLY A 48 -29.08 6.03 19.40
CA GLY A 48 -29.93 4.92 19.85
C GLY A 48 -29.54 4.34 21.20
N TRP A 49 -29.84 3.04 21.42
CA TRP A 49 -29.55 2.37 22.69
C TRP A 49 -28.09 1.87 22.72
N ARG A 50 -27.31 2.38 23.68
CA ARG A 50 -25.91 1.98 23.95
C ARG A 50 -24.93 2.14 22.78
N ARG A 51 -25.23 3.00 21.82
CA ARG A 51 -24.31 3.33 20.73
C ARG A 51 -24.09 4.84 20.63
N TRP A 52 -22.96 5.17 20.05
CA TRP A 52 -22.47 6.50 19.77
C TRP A 52 -22.20 6.63 18.28
N CYS A 53 -22.21 7.85 17.77
CA CYS A 53 -22.01 8.15 16.37
C CYS A 53 -21.06 9.32 16.21
N LEU A 54 -20.10 9.19 15.31
CA LEU A 54 -19.25 10.25 14.82
C LEU A 54 -19.69 10.56 13.39
N ASN A 55 -20.13 11.79 13.16
CA ASN A 55 -20.37 12.30 11.82
C ASN A 55 -19.28 13.30 11.44
N GLY A 56 -19.12 13.52 10.15
CA GLY A 56 -18.18 14.49 9.63
C GLY A 56 -18.21 14.60 8.13
N LYS A 57 -17.33 15.44 7.61
CA LYS A 57 -17.12 15.66 6.18
C LYS A 57 -15.68 15.37 5.83
N THR A 58 -15.48 14.75 4.67
CA THR A 58 -14.15 14.66 4.07
C THR A 58 -13.69 16.03 3.58
N GLY A 59 -12.39 16.18 3.35
CA GLY A 59 -11.91 17.21 2.43
C GLY A 59 -12.36 16.90 0.99
N GLU A 60 -11.99 17.77 0.04
CA GLU A 60 -12.24 17.52 -1.37
C GLU A 60 -11.45 16.32 -1.87
N ILE A 61 -12.15 15.34 -2.44
CA ILE A 61 -11.55 14.13 -3.01
C ILE A 61 -11.94 14.04 -4.50
N PRO A 62 -11.00 13.77 -5.41
CA PRO A 62 -11.34 13.46 -6.80
C PRO A 62 -12.11 12.15 -6.87
N ILE A 63 -13.34 12.21 -7.38
CA ILE A 63 -14.22 11.06 -7.49
C ILE A 63 -13.95 10.33 -8.79
N THR A 64 -13.22 9.22 -8.69
CA THR A 64 -13.11 8.15 -9.68
C THR A 64 -13.52 6.83 -9.06
N GLU A 65 -13.85 5.84 -9.89
CA GLU A 65 -14.10 4.48 -9.41
C GLU A 65 -12.92 3.95 -8.58
N ASP A 66 -11.69 4.16 -9.07
CA ASP A 66 -10.46 3.74 -8.39
C ASP A 66 -10.31 4.43 -7.04
N ILE A 67 -10.38 5.77 -6.97
CA ILE A 67 -10.19 6.52 -5.72
C ILE A 67 -11.30 6.21 -4.72
N LEU A 68 -12.56 6.08 -5.17
CA LEU A 68 -13.68 5.82 -4.28
C LEU A 68 -13.59 4.42 -3.63
N LEU A 69 -13.20 3.40 -4.41
CA LEU A 69 -12.96 2.05 -3.90
C LEU A 69 -11.89 2.07 -2.79
N HIS A 70 -10.74 2.65 -3.09
CA HIS A 70 -9.61 2.71 -2.16
C HIS A 70 -9.95 3.51 -0.91
N TRP A 71 -10.67 4.62 -1.06
CA TRP A 71 -11.13 5.43 0.05
C TRP A 71 -12.06 4.65 0.98
N ALA A 72 -13.01 3.89 0.44
CA ALA A 72 -13.91 3.07 1.24
C ALA A 72 -13.14 1.98 2.02
N LEU A 73 -12.17 1.33 1.38
CA LEU A 73 -11.31 0.32 2.02
C LEU A 73 -10.46 0.93 3.15
N ASP A 74 -9.86 2.09 2.92
CA ASP A 74 -9.07 2.82 3.92
C ASP A 74 -9.91 3.22 5.14
N MET A 75 -11.13 3.72 4.90
CA MET A 75 -12.05 4.10 5.97
C MET A 75 -12.57 2.90 6.75
N PHE A 76 -12.83 1.78 6.06
CA PHE A 76 -13.21 0.53 6.71
C PHE A 76 -12.11 0.01 7.65
N ASP A 77 -10.87 -0.06 7.17
CA ASP A 77 -9.72 -0.52 7.96
C ASP A 77 -9.50 0.37 9.20
N ARG A 78 -9.61 1.70 9.05
CA ARG A 78 -9.48 2.65 10.16
C ARG A 78 -10.58 2.52 11.18
N GLY A 79 -11.82 2.35 10.72
CA GLY A 79 -12.95 2.04 11.58
C GLY A 79 -12.65 0.79 12.41
N PHE A 80 -12.27 -0.30 11.74
CA PHE A 80 -11.92 -1.56 12.39
C PHE A 80 -10.82 -1.38 13.44
N ASN A 81 -9.74 -0.67 13.11
CA ASN A 81 -8.62 -0.40 14.03
C ASN A 81 -9.01 0.46 15.24
N HIS A 82 -10.11 1.22 15.15
CA HIS A 82 -10.68 1.99 16.26
C HIS A 82 -11.91 1.34 16.88
N ASP A 83 -12.26 0.10 16.51
CA ASP A 83 -13.49 -0.57 16.96
C ASP A 83 -14.74 0.31 16.71
N ALA A 84 -14.84 0.78 15.47
CA ALA A 84 -15.92 1.57 14.93
C ALA A 84 -16.33 1.06 13.54
N GLU A 85 -17.63 1.08 13.25
CA GLU A 85 -18.19 0.62 11.99
C GLU A 85 -18.53 1.83 11.10
N LEU A 86 -18.03 1.86 9.87
CA LEU A 86 -18.46 2.81 8.84
C LEU A 86 -19.88 2.43 8.40
N GLN A 87 -20.89 3.22 8.79
CA GLN A 87 -22.30 2.92 8.47
C GLN A 87 -22.77 3.57 7.18
N GLY A 88 -22.15 4.68 6.79
CA GLY A 88 -22.61 5.42 5.64
C GLY A 88 -21.63 6.49 5.21
N TYR A 89 -21.72 6.81 3.94
CA TYR A 89 -21.08 7.97 3.35
C TYR A 89 -21.90 8.45 2.16
N GLY A 90 -21.74 9.71 1.80
CA GLY A 90 -22.39 10.28 0.63
C GLY A 90 -22.12 11.76 0.50
N GLY A 91 -22.17 12.28 -0.72
CA GLY A 91 -22.10 13.70 -0.98
C GLY A 91 -23.09 14.04 -2.09
N LEU A 92 -23.65 15.25 -2.03
CA LEU A 92 -24.48 15.74 -3.14
C LEU A 92 -23.57 15.98 -4.34
N CYS A 93 -23.64 15.10 -5.33
CA CYS A 93 -23.15 15.44 -6.66
C CYS A 93 -24.15 16.43 -7.28
N ASP A 94 -23.78 17.71 -7.33
CA ASP A 94 -24.52 18.70 -8.11
C ASP A 94 -23.96 18.74 -9.55
N PRO A 95 -24.65 18.12 -10.53
CA PRO A 95 -24.17 18.08 -11.91
C PRO A 95 -24.08 19.47 -12.56
N LYS A 96 -24.65 20.51 -11.95
CA LYS A 96 -24.58 21.89 -12.46
C LYS A 96 -23.35 22.64 -11.97
N HIS A 97 -22.71 22.19 -10.90
CA HIS A 97 -21.57 22.86 -10.26
C HIS A 97 -20.41 21.89 -10.01
N LEU A 98 -20.06 21.11 -11.03
CA LEU A 98 -18.91 20.22 -10.97
C LEU A 98 -17.62 21.03 -10.84
N ARG A 99 -16.87 20.77 -9.77
CA ARG A 99 -15.49 21.24 -9.62
C ARG A 99 -14.56 20.14 -10.11
N HIS A 100 -13.55 20.49 -10.88
CA HIS A 100 -12.53 19.54 -11.31
C HIS A 100 -11.23 19.85 -10.57
N PRO A 101 -10.38 18.84 -10.31
CA PRO A 101 -9.04 19.09 -9.79
C PRO A 101 -8.30 20.03 -10.75
N GLU A 102 -8.00 21.24 -10.29
CA GLU A 102 -7.13 22.14 -11.03
C GLU A 102 -5.70 21.63 -10.88
N LEU A 103 -5.14 21.07 -11.96
CA LEU A 103 -3.69 20.90 -12.05
C LEU A 103 -3.10 22.28 -12.30
N ALA A 104 -2.98 23.09 -11.25
CA ALA A 104 -2.12 24.26 -11.29
C ALA A 104 -0.74 23.76 -11.74
N THR A 105 -0.17 24.41 -12.77
CA THR A 105 1.12 24.12 -13.46
C THR A 105 1.82 22.82 -13.03
N PRO A 106 2.06 21.85 -13.94
CA PRO A 106 2.48 20.50 -13.59
C PRO A 106 3.88 20.48 -12.95
N ASP A 107 3.91 20.66 -11.64
CA ASP A 107 5.10 20.41 -10.84
C ASP A 107 5.00 18.96 -10.36
N GLU A 108 5.53 18.09 -11.21
CA GLU A 108 5.69 16.66 -10.96
C GLU A 108 6.34 16.40 -9.60
N GLU A 109 7.38 17.15 -9.25
CA GLU A 109 8.15 17.02 -8.01
C GLU A 109 7.31 17.43 -6.79
N MET A 110 6.56 18.53 -6.89
CA MET A 110 5.63 18.93 -5.83
C MET A 110 4.57 17.85 -5.57
N GLN A 111 3.97 17.28 -6.63
CA GLN A 111 2.96 16.22 -6.45
C GLN A 111 3.59 14.94 -5.89
N PHE A 112 4.80 14.60 -6.33
CA PHE A 112 5.52 13.46 -5.79
C PHE A 112 5.79 13.63 -4.29
N THR A 113 6.26 14.83 -3.90
CA THR A 113 6.52 15.21 -2.50
C THR A 113 5.24 15.15 -1.67
N ARG A 114 4.11 15.66 -2.17
CA ARG A 114 2.80 15.54 -1.50
C ARG A 114 2.40 14.08 -1.28
N GLY A 115 2.70 13.21 -2.24
CA GLY A 115 2.48 11.78 -2.12
C GLY A 115 3.28 11.15 -0.98
N MET A 116 4.57 11.49 -0.90
CA MET A 116 5.45 11.05 0.19
C MET A 116 4.96 11.55 1.55
N GLU A 117 4.70 12.85 1.69
CA GLU A 117 4.22 13.43 2.95
C GLU A 117 2.90 12.82 3.41
N ALA A 118 1.97 12.56 2.48
CA ALA A 118 0.71 11.90 2.78
C ALA A 118 0.96 10.45 3.24
N TYR A 119 1.84 9.72 2.57
CA TYR A 119 2.19 8.35 2.92
C TYR A 119 2.81 8.25 4.33
N GLU A 120 3.77 9.13 4.65
CA GLU A 120 4.42 9.23 5.97
C GLU A 120 3.42 9.54 7.09
N ARG A 121 2.44 10.41 6.83
CA ARG A 121 1.35 10.71 7.78
C ARG A 121 0.34 9.58 7.92
N GLY A 122 0.45 8.50 7.16
CA GLY A 122 -0.54 7.43 7.14
C GLY A 122 -1.78 7.75 6.31
N ASN A 123 -1.79 8.83 5.53
CA ASN A 123 -2.87 9.21 4.63
C ASN A 123 -2.70 8.50 3.28
N ARG A 124 -3.20 7.27 3.21
CA ARG A 124 -3.06 6.42 2.01
C ARG A 124 -3.80 6.99 0.80
N ILE A 125 -4.95 7.61 1.01
CA ILE A 125 -5.75 8.19 -0.07
C ILE A 125 -5.09 9.44 -0.66
N GLY A 126 -4.55 10.31 0.19
CA GLY A 126 -3.76 11.46 -0.25
C GLY A 126 -2.55 11.03 -1.10
N ALA A 127 -1.85 9.97 -0.67
CA ALA A 127 -0.71 9.41 -1.41
C ALA A 127 -1.13 8.84 -2.78
N LEU A 128 -2.21 8.03 -2.80
CA LEU A 128 -2.78 7.46 -4.02
C LEU A 128 -3.15 8.54 -5.05
N ILE A 129 -3.83 9.61 -4.60
CA ILE A 129 -4.24 10.74 -5.45
C ILE A 129 -3.01 11.45 -6.01
N ALA A 130 -2.04 11.77 -5.16
CA ALA A 130 -0.86 12.52 -5.53
C ALA A 130 0.01 11.77 -6.55
N TRP A 131 0.32 10.49 -6.33
CA TRP A 131 1.09 9.70 -7.30
C TRP A 131 0.31 9.37 -8.57
N THR A 132 -1.02 9.26 -8.51
CA THR A 132 -1.85 9.19 -9.72
C THR A 132 -1.74 10.47 -10.55
N HIS A 133 -1.69 11.62 -9.89
CA HIS A 133 -1.46 12.89 -10.55
C HIS A 133 -0.06 12.96 -11.18
N VAL A 134 0.99 12.51 -10.47
CA VAL A 134 2.35 12.40 -11.06
C VAL A 134 2.33 11.58 -12.35
N ILE A 135 1.69 10.40 -12.33
CA ILE A 135 1.58 9.52 -13.51
C ILE A 135 0.81 10.21 -14.65
N SER A 136 -0.18 11.03 -14.35
CA SER A 136 -0.91 11.79 -15.38
C SER A 136 -0.07 12.92 -16.01
N ILE A 137 0.88 13.49 -15.26
CA ILE A 137 1.84 14.49 -15.74
C ILE A 137 2.94 13.82 -16.55
N ASN A 138 3.54 12.76 -15.98
CA ASN A 138 4.64 12.01 -16.55
C ASN A 138 4.35 10.50 -16.49
N PRO A 139 3.79 9.92 -17.58
CA PRO A 139 3.52 8.47 -17.67
C PRO A 139 4.76 7.57 -17.73
N SER A 140 5.97 8.15 -17.70
CA SER A 140 7.25 7.45 -17.66
C SER A 140 7.94 7.54 -16.29
N ASN A 141 7.29 8.10 -15.27
CA ASN A 141 7.82 8.12 -13.91
C ASN A 141 7.59 6.76 -13.22
N ASP A 142 8.61 5.91 -13.29
CA ASP A 142 8.70 4.60 -12.65
C ASP A 142 8.51 4.65 -11.13
N SER A 143 9.10 5.66 -10.47
CA SER A 143 9.01 5.87 -9.03
C SER A 143 7.59 6.16 -8.56
N ALA A 144 6.77 6.84 -9.37
CA ALA A 144 5.37 7.12 -9.07
C ALA A 144 4.51 5.86 -9.20
N PHE A 145 4.75 5.03 -10.22
CA PHE A 145 4.12 3.71 -10.33
C PHE A 145 4.50 2.83 -9.13
N TYR A 146 5.79 2.71 -8.82
CA TYR A 146 6.26 1.95 -7.66
C TYR A 146 5.64 2.43 -6.34
N SER A 147 5.62 3.73 -6.11
CA SER A 147 5.06 4.31 -4.87
C SER A 147 3.55 4.09 -4.78
N ARG A 148 2.83 4.23 -5.91
CA ARG A 148 1.39 3.92 -5.97
C ARG A 148 1.12 2.43 -5.75
N ALA A 149 1.97 1.54 -6.26
CA ALA A 149 1.85 0.10 -6.06
C ALA A 149 1.90 -0.27 -4.56
N ILE A 150 2.82 0.34 -3.81
CA ILE A 150 2.91 0.15 -2.35
C ILE A 150 1.60 0.54 -1.67
N VAL A 151 1.05 1.70 -2.00
CA VAL A 151 -0.22 2.16 -1.40
C VAL A 151 -1.39 1.25 -1.78
N ARG A 152 -1.43 0.77 -3.03
CA ARG A 152 -2.46 -0.19 -3.45
C ARG A 152 -2.34 -1.51 -2.72
N ALA A 153 -1.12 -1.99 -2.47
CA ALA A 153 -0.89 -3.19 -1.67
C ALA A 153 -1.31 -3.01 -0.21
N ASP A 154 -0.98 -1.88 0.41
CA ASP A 154 -1.44 -1.51 1.77
C ASP A 154 -2.98 -1.53 1.86
N LEU A 155 -3.65 -1.03 0.83
CA LEU A 155 -5.11 -1.00 0.70
C LEU A 155 -5.72 -2.31 0.16
N ARG A 156 -4.94 -3.40 0.13
CA ARG A 156 -5.36 -4.74 -0.30
C ARG A 156 -5.81 -4.84 -1.77
N ASN A 157 -5.56 -3.82 -2.58
CA ASN A 157 -5.71 -3.91 -4.03
C ASN A 157 -4.45 -4.53 -4.67
N PHE A 158 -4.28 -5.82 -4.43
CA PHE A 158 -3.11 -6.56 -4.90
C PHE A 158 -3.01 -6.61 -6.42
N HIS A 159 -4.13 -6.69 -7.14
CA HIS A 159 -4.09 -6.70 -8.60
C HIS A 159 -3.65 -5.35 -9.18
N GLY A 160 -4.17 -4.24 -8.66
CA GLY A 160 -3.72 -2.90 -9.06
C GLY A 160 -2.27 -2.61 -8.68
N ALA A 161 -1.81 -3.14 -7.54
CA ALA A 161 -0.41 -3.06 -7.13
C ALA A 161 0.50 -3.84 -8.09
N MET A 162 0.13 -5.06 -8.48
CA MET A 162 0.86 -5.86 -9.47
C MET A 162 1.02 -5.11 -10.79
N GLN A 163 -0.06 -4.52 -11.32
CA GLN A 163 -0.01 -3.73 -12.57
C GLN A 163 0.95 -2.54 -12.47
N ASP A 164 0.95 -1.84 -11.34
CA ASP A 164 1.84 -0.71 -11.13
C ASP A 164 3.30 -1.15 -10.94
N TYR A 165 3.57 -2.25 -10.25
CA TYR A 165 4.91 -2.82 -10.18
C TYR A 165 5.41 -3.29 -11.55
N ASP A 166 4.57 -3.95 -12.33
CA ASP A 166 4.89 -4.36 -13.70
C ASP A 166 5.29 -3.13 -14.53
N ARG A 167 4.51 -2.04 -14.42
CA ARG A 167 4.79 -0.81 -15.16
C ARG A 167 6.08 -0.13 -14.70
N ALA A 168 6.36 -0.10 -13.40
CA ALA A 168 7.62 0.44 -12.88
C ALA A 168 8.83 -0.36 -13.40
N ILE A 169 8.73 -1.69 -13.43
CA ILE A 169 9.78 -2.59 -13.94
C ILE A 169 9.95 -2.47 -15.46
N GLU A 170 8.88 -2.27 -16.22
CA GLU A 170 8.98 -2.00 -17.67
C GLU A 170 9.74 -0.70 -17.96
N LEU A 171 9.54 0.32 -17.13
CA LEU A 171 10.17 1.63 -17.27
C LEU A 171 11.63 1.63 -16.80
N ASP A 172 11.91 0.97 -15.67
CA ASP A 172 13.25 0.72 -15.16
C ASP A 172 13.44 -0.76 -14.79
N PRO A 173 13.99 -1.58 -15.71
CA PRO A 173 14.24 -2.99 -15.46
C PRO A 173 15.23 -3.28 -14.34
N VAL A 174 16.08 -2.32 -13.93
CA VAL A 174 17.04 -2.50 -12.83
C VAL A 174 16.53 -1.97 -11.49
N TYR A 175 15.27 -1.53 -11.42
CA TYR A 175 14.63 -1.05 -10.19
C TYR A 175 14.35 -2.22 -9.22
N TRP A 176 15.41 -2.66 -8.53
CA TRP A 176 15.37 -3.86 -7.68
C TRP A 176 14.29 -3.80 -6.60
N SER A 177 13.93 -2.62 -6.08
CA SER A 177 12.90 -2.48 -5.07
C SER A 177 11.50 -2.80 -5.62
N ALA A 178 11.23 -2.48 -6.88
CA ALA A 178 9.98 -2.86 -7.54
C ALA A 178 9.91 -4.38 -7.76
N TRP A 179 11.01 -5.01 -8.17
CA TRP A 179 11.09 -6.47 -8.27
C TRP A 179 10.89 -7.17 -6.93
N GLU A 180 11.58 -6.71 -5.87
CA GLU A 180 11.50 -7.31 -4.54
C GLU A 180 10.08 -7.21 -3.96
N ASN A 181 9.46 -6.02 -4.03
CA ASN A 181 8.11 -5.85 -3.50
C ASN A 181 7.06 -6.61 -4.33
N ARG A 182 7.23 -6.70 -5.66
CA ARG A 182 6.38 -7.54 -6.50
C ARG A 182 6.55 -9.02 -6.16
N ALA A 183 7.77 -9.47 -5.87
CA ALA A 183 8.05 -10.84 -5.44
C ALA A 183 7.33 -11.18 -4.13
N CYS A 184 7.45 -10.31 -3.13
CA CYS A 184 6.74 -10.45 -1.85
C CYS A 184 5.22 -10.50 -2.06
N LEU A 185 4.67 -9.60 -2.89
CA LEU A 185 3.24 -9.58 -3.17
C LEU A 185 2.76 -10.84 -3.91
N ARG A 186 3.52 -11.31 -4.91
CA ARG A 186 3.24 -12.59 -5.59
C ARG A 186 3.21 -13.74 -4.61
N ASP A 187 4.16 -13.76 -3.70
CA ASP A 187 4.26 -14.79 -2.68
C ASP A 187 3.07 -14.78 -1.70
N ASP A 188 2.64 -13.60 -1.24
CA ASP A 188 1.43 -13.41 -0.43
C ASP A 188 0.15 -13.85 -1.18
N MET A 189 0.14 -13.69 -2.50
CA MET A 189 -0.94 -14.14 -3.39
C MET A 189 -0.85 -15.65 -3.74
N GLY A 190 0.17 -16.36 -3.27
CA GLY A 190 0.38 -17.79 -3.52
C GLY A 190 1.15 -18.11 -4.82
N ASP A 191 1.57 -17.12 -5.59
CA ASP A 191 2.44 -17.29 -6.76
C ASP A 191 3.93 -17.37 -6.33
N HIS A 192 4.25 -18.45 -5.61
CA HIS A 192 5.61 -18.68 -5.11
C HIS A 192 6.63 -18.86 -6.24
N ALA A 193 6.22 -19.40 -7.40
CA ALA A 193 7.10 -19.57 -8.54
C ALA A 193 7.47 -18.22 -9.20
N GLY A 194 6.48 -17.34 -9.36
CA GLY A 194 6.69 -15.98 -9.81
C GLY A 194 7.53 -15.16 -8.82
N ALA A 195 7.33 -15.36 -7.51
CA ALA A 195 8.16 -14.74 -6.47
C ALA A 195 9.64 -15.19 -6.55
N ILE A 196 9.89 -16.49 -6.72
CA ILE A 196 11.26 -17.02 -6.90
C ILE A 196 11.93 -16.40 -8.13
N THR A 197 11.19 -16.23 -9.21
CA THR A 197 11.69 -15.62 -10.46
C THR A 197 12.13 -14.17 -10.19
N ASP A 198 11.30 -13.38 -9.53
CA ASP A 198 11.58 -11.98 -9.25
C ASP A 198 12.74 -11.81 -8.24
N HIS A 199 12.78 -12.59 -7.15
CA HIS A 199 13.93 -12.57 -6.23
C HIS A 199 15.23 -13.00 -6.91
N THR A 200 15.17 -13.94 -7.85
CA THR A 200 16.35 -14.35 -8.63
C THR A 200 16.86 -13.21 -9.50
N HIS A 201 15.96 -12.41 -10.07
CA HIS A 201 16.34 -11.20 -10.79
C HIS A 201 17.04 -10.20 -9.85
N VAL A 202 16.47 -9.92 -8.67
CA VAL A 202 17.09 -9.04 -7.67
C VAL A 202 18.50 -9.51 -7.32
N ILE A 203 18.67 -10.79 -6.98
CA ILE A 203 19.98 -11.37 -6.62
C ILE A 203 21.04 -11.16 -7.71
N ALA A 204 20.62 -11.25 -8.98
CA ALA A 204 21.52 -11.11 -10.13
C ALA A 204 21.79 -9.65 -10.53
N SER A 205 20.91 -8.71 -10.18
CA SER A 205 20.99 -7.32 -10.64
C SER A 205 21.65 -6.36 -9.64
N VAL A 206 21.65 -6.67 -8.36
CA VAL A 206 22.20 -5.80 -7.30
C VAL A 206 23.68 -6.09 -7.03
N ARG A 207 24.34 -5.18 -6.31
CA ARG A 207 25.74 -5.36 -5.89
C ARG A 207 25.86 -6.55 -4.94
N ASP A 208 26.93 -7.33 -5.11
CA ASP A 208 27.29 -8.43 -4.22
C ASP A 208 27.41 -7.96 -2.76
N GLY A 209 26.78 -8.71 -1.85
CA GLY A 209 26.72 -8.42 -0.43
C GLY A 209 25.89 -7.19 -0.05
N SER A 210 25.05 -6.68 -0.94
CA SER A 210 24.08 -5.64 -0.59
C SER A 210 22.92 -6.20 0.24
N GLU A 211 22.31 -5.33 1.04
CA GLU A 211 21.11 -5.65 1.82
C GLU A 211 19.97 -6.21 0.95
N ALA A 212 19.76 -5.62 -0.24
CA ALA A 212 18.79 -6.12 -1.22
C ALA A 212 19.08 -7.58 -1.62
N GLN A 213 20.36 -7.94 -1.82
CA GLN A 213 20.75 -9.31 -2.16
C GLN A 213 20.45 -10.26 -0.99
N THR A 214 20.80 -9.84 0.23
CA THR A 214 20.56 -10.60 1.46
C THR A 214 19.07 -10.88 1.67
N LEU A 215 18.22 -9.86 1.53
CA LEU A 215 16.76 -9.96 1.64
C LEU A 215 16.18 -10.89 0.57
N ALA A 216 16.61 -10.72 -0.68
CA ALA A 216 16.12 -11.54 -1.78
C ALA A 216 16.49 -13.02 -1.62
N TYR A 217 17.68 -13.36 -1.10
CA TYR A 217 18.00 -14.74 -0.73
C TYR A 217 17.06 -15.26 0.38
N ALA A 218 16.87 -14.49 1.46
CA ALA A 218 16.02 -14.91 2.56
C ALA A 218 14.56 -15.18 2.10
N ASN A 219 14.01 -14.30 1.27
CA ASN A 219 12.65 -14.37 0.77
C ASN A 219 12.47 -15.43 -0.32
N ARG A 220 13.44 -15.59 -1.23
CA ARG A 220 13.45 -16.70 -2.20
C ARG A 220 13.48 -18.05 -1.50
N GLY A 221 14.23 -18.17 -0.40
CA GLY A 221 14.23 -19.38 0.42
C GLY A 221 12.85 -19.69 1.02
N ASN A 222 12.13 -18.68 1.48
CA ASN A 222 10.76 -18.84 1.97
C ASN A 222 9.81 -19.34 0.86
N ALA A 223 9.91 -18.74 -0.34
CA ALA A 223 9.09 -19.12 -1.48
C ALA A 223 9.40 -20.55 -1.96
N LYS A 224 10.68 -20.95 -2.00
CA LYS A 224 11.10 -22.32 -2.29
C LYS A 224 10.56 -23.33 -1.29
N LEU A 225 10.61 -23.01 0.01
CA LEU A 225 10.04 -23.87 1.05
C LEU A 225 8.54 -24.10 0.82
N ARG A 226 7.78 -23.06 0.45
CA ARG A 226 6.34 -23.18 0.15
C ARG A 226 6.04 -24.03 -1.07
N LEU A 227 6.97 -24.15 -2.02
CA LEU A 227 6.91 -25.10 -3.14
C LEU A 227 7.43 -26.51 -2.78
N GLY A 228 7.86 -26.74 -1.54
CA GLY A 228 8.43 -28.01 -1.09
C GLY A 228 9.92 -28.20 -1.43
N ASP A 229 10.56 -27.21 -2.05
CA ASP A 229 12.01 -27.21 -2.30
C ASP A 229 12.77 -26.84 -1.02
N ARG A 230 12.81 -27.79 -0.08
CA ARG A 230 13.49 -27.62 1.21
C ARG A 230 15.00 -27.43 1.04
N GLU A 231 15.61 -28.18 0.12
CA GLU A 231 17.07 -28.11 -0.10
C GLU A 231 17.47 -26.73 -0.65
N GLY A 232 16.75 -26.24 -1.66
CA GLY A 232 16.96 -24.91 -2.20
C GLY A 232 16.64 -23.79 -1.22
N ALA A 233 15.63 -23.97 -0.35
CA ALA A 233 15.35 -23.04 0.74
C ALA A 233 16.52 -22.93 1.73
N CYS A 234 17.06 -24.08 2.16
CA CYS A 234 18.21 -24.14 3.04
C CYS A 234 19.48 -23.54 2.41
N ALA A 235 19.72 -23.76 1.12
CA ALA A 235 20.82 -23.13 0.41
C ALA A 235 20.70 -21.60 0.42
N ASP A 236 19.52 -21.08 0.12
CA ASP A 236 19.26 -19.63 0.09
C ASP A 236 19.35 -18.99 1.49
N TRP A 237 18.80 -19.62 2.52
CA TRP A 237 18.93 -19.10 3.89
C TRP A 237 20.35 -19.15 4.43
N ASN A 238 21.12 -20.20 4.13
CA ASN A 238 22.54 -20.22 4.49
C ASN A 238 23.28 -19.08 3.79
N LYS A 239 22.96 -18.81 2.52
CA LYS A 239 23.56 -17.69 1.80
C LYS A 239 23.17 -16.34 2.41
N ALA A 240 21.90 -16.14 2.74
CA ALA A 240 21.44 -14.95 3.43
C ALA A 240 22.16 -14.74 4.77
N LYS A 241 22.37 -15.82 5.54
CA LYS A 241 23.12 -15.79 6.81
C LYS A 241 24.58 -15.38 6.63
N GLU A 242 25.26 -15.92 5.62
CA GLU A 242 26.62 -15.49 5.27
C GLU A 242 26.71 -14.00 4.96
N LEU A 243 25.63 -13.43 4.39
CA LEU A 243 25.52 -12.01 4.06
C LEU A 243 24.98 -11.14 5.21
N GLY A 244 24.78 -11.72 6.41
CA GLY A 244 24.39 -11.00 7.63
C GLY A 244 22.91 -11.05 8.01
N ALA A 245 22.08 -11.86 7.35
CA ALA A 245 20.71 -12.13 7.82
C ALA A 245 20.76 -13.02 9.07
N GLU A 246 20.54 -12.47 10.26
CA GLU A 246 20.46 -13.27 11.49
C GLU A 246 19.06 -13.89 11.68
N ASP A 247 18.03 -13.26 11.12
CA ASP A 247 16.61 -13.64 11.20
C ASP A 247 16.27 -14.93 10.43
N VAL A 248 17.20 -15.48 9.64
CA VAL A 248 17.04 -16.80 9.00
C VAL A 248 17.43 -17.96 9.92
N GLN A 249 18.04 -17.70 11.08
CA GLN A 249 18.53 -18.75 11.97
C GLN A 249 17.42 -19.72 12.41
N ASP A 250 16.26 -19.20 12.82
CA ASP A 250 15.12 -20.02 13.22
C ASP A 250 14.62 -20.93 12.09
N ARG A 251 14.69 -20.45 10.84
CA ARG A 251 14.32 -21.22 9.64
C ARG A 251 15.35 -22.33 9.38
N LEU A 252 16.63 -22.01 9.50
CA LEU A 252 17.72 -22.99 9.36
C LEU A 252 17.61 -24.12 10.39
N ASP A 253 17.43 -23.77 11.67
CA ASP A 253 17.34 -24.77 12.74
C ASP A 253 16.13 -25.68 12.59
N LYS A 254 15.00 -25.12 12.12
CA LYS A 254 13.76 -25.86 11.96
C LYS A 254 13.74 -26.77 10.73
N TYR A 255 14.30 -26.32 9.61
CA TYR A 255 14.11 -26.99 8.31
C TYR A 255 15.38 -27.59 7.71
N CYS A 256 16.57 -27.16 8.15
CA CYS A 256 17.85 -27.49 7.49
C CYS A 256 18.76 -28.39 8.32
N VAL A 257 18.44 -28.61 9.59
CA VAL A 257 19.15 -29.59 10.42
C VAL A 257 18.72 -30.99 9.99
N GLN A 258 19.66 -31.74 9.41
CA GLN A 258 19.49 -33.18 9.24
C GLN A 258 19.47 -33.81 10.64
N SER A 259 18.40 -34.56 10.96
CA SER A 259 18.43 -35.49 12.07
C SER A 259 19.49 -36.55 11.76
N ASN A 260 20.72 -36.34 12.22
CA ASN A 260 21.69 -37.41 12.41
C ASN A 260 21.18 -38.28 13.59
N CYS A 261 20.09 -39.00 13.38
CA CYS A 261 19.90 -40.26 14.08
C CYS A 261 20.84 -41.23 13.40
N ALA A 262 22.04 -41.37 13.96
CA ALA A 262 22.99 -42.39 13.59
C ALA A 262 22.30 -43.76 13.66
N ASP A 263 22.25 -44.47 12.54
CA ASP A 263 22.28 -45.93 12.57
C ASP A 263 23.63 -46.34 13.18
N GLY A 264 23.59 -46.98 14.36
CA GLY A 264 24.78 -47.48 15.06
C GLY A 264 24.51 -47.83 16.53
#